data_AF-A0A438H4Y2-F1
#
_entry.id   AF-A0A438H4Y2-F1
#
_cell.length_a   1.000
_cell.length_b   1.000
_cell.length_c   1.000
_cell.angle_alpha   90.00
_cell.angle_beta   90.00
_cell.angle_gamma   90.00
#
_symmetry.space_group_name_H-M   'P 1'
#
loop_
_entity.id
_entity.type
_entity.pdbx_description
1 polymer ?
#
loop_
_entity_poly.entity_id
_entity_poly.type
_entity_poly.pdbx_seq_one_letter_code
_entity_poly.pdbx_strand_id
1 'polypeptide(L)' 'MADEIILLDFWPSMFGMKVRIALAEKGLKYEYRDEDLFNKGPLLLEMNPIHKKSQC' A
#
# COMPACT_ATOMS: atom_id res chain seq x y z
N MET A 1 -11.21 -14.91 -13.24
CA MET A 1 -10.86 -13.48 -13.08
C MET A 1 -9.55 -13.48 -12.32
N ALA A 2 -8.49 -12.93 -12.90
CA ALA A 2 -7.19 -12.95 -12.24
C ALA A 2 -7.28 -12.06 -10.99
N ASP A 3 -6.84 -12.57 -9.84
CA ASP A 3 -6.69 -11.79 -8.61
C ASP A 3 -5.61 -10.73 -8.85
N GLU A 4 -6.03 -9.50 -9.13
CA GLU A 4 -5.13 -8.36 -9.28
C GLU A 4 -4.83 -7.80 -7.89
N ILE A 5 -3.60 -8.05 -7.41
CA ILE A 5 -3.15 -7.60 -6.09
C ILE A 5 -2.40 -6.29 -6.27
N ILE A 6 -2.90 -5.22 -5.68
CA ILE A 6 -2.25 -3.91 -5.67
C ILE A 6 -1.74 -3.64 -4.26
N LEU A 7 -0.44 -3.41 -4.13
CA LEU A 7 0.21 -3.01 -2.90
C LEU A 7 0.46 -1.49 -2.92
N LEU A 8 -0.33 -0.77 -2.14
CA LEU A 8 -0.14 0.65 -1.84
C LEU A 8 0.83 0.78 -0.67
N ASP A 9 2.02 1.30 -0.91
CA ASP A 9 3.07 1.33 0.10
C ASP A 9 3.99 2.54 -0.06
N PHE A 10 4.75 2.84 0.99
CA PHE A 10 5.77 3.88 0.98
C PHE A 10 7.12 3.20 1.16
N TRP A 11 8.05 3.38 0.21
CA TRP A 11 9.33 2.67 0.17
C TRP A 11 10.08 2.50 1.51
N PRO A 12 10.24 3.53 2.37
CA PRO A 12 10.95 3.38 3.65
C PRO A 12 10.06 2.84 4.79
N SER A 13 8.81 2.45 4.52
CA SER A 13 7.89 1.93 5.53
C SER A 13 8.27 0.51 5.95
N MET A 14 8.61 0.35 7.23
CA MET A 14 8.88 -0.97 7.82
C MET A 14 7.65 -1.89 7.80
N PHE A 15 6.43 -1.35 7.81
CA PHE A 15 5.20 -2.14 7.72
C PHE A 15 4.96 -2.65 6.31
N GLY A 16 5.21 -1.80 5.33
CA GLY A 16 5.17 -2.12 3.92
C GLY A 16 6.12 -3.25 3.53
N MET A 17 7.36 -3.16 4.00
CA MET A 17 8.38 -4.16 3.76
C MET A 17 7.97 -5.57 4.23
N LYS A 18 7.25 -5.69 5.36
CA LYS A 18 6.72 -6.99 5.83
C LYS A 18 5.71 -7.58 4.86
N VAL A 19 4.85 -6.75 4.28
CA VAL A 19 3.85 -7.20 3.29
C VAL A 19 4.53 -7.63 2.00
N ARG A 20 5.55 -6.88 1.54
CA ARG A 20 6.36 -7.26 0.37
C ARG A 20 7.03 -8.62 0.55
N ILE A 21 7.60 -8.89 1.73
CA ILE A 21 8.20 -10.18 2.07
C ILE A 21 7.13 -11.28 2.04
N ALA A 22 5.98 -11.08 2.69
CA ALA A 22 4.90 -12.08 2.71
C ALA A 22 4.35 -12.39 1.31
N LEU A 23 4.24 -11.38 0.44
CA LEU A 23 3.82 -11.57 -0.95
C LEU A 23 4.87 -12.33 -1.77
N ALA A 24 6.15 -12.05 -1.55
CA ALA A 24 7.26 -12.75 -2.17
C ALA A 24 7.33 -14.22 -1.71
N GLU A 25 7.16 -14.49 -0.41
CA GLU A 25 7.12 -15.85 0.15
C GLU A 25 5.96 -16.67 -0.42
N LYS A 26 4.81 -16.03 -0.68
CA LYS A 26 3.64 -16.68 -1.30
C LYS A 26 3.77 -16.80 -2.82
N GLY A 27 4.80 -16.22 -3.45
CA GLY A 27 4.98 -16.24 -4.91
C GLY A 27 3.86 -15.52 -5.67
N LEU A 28 3.17 -14.58 -5.03
CA LEU A 28 2.06 -13.86 -5.65
C LEU A 28 2.57 -12.70 -6.49
N LYS A 29 2.02 -12.55 -7.69
CA LYS A 29 2.26 -11.36 -8.51
C LYS A 29 1.42 -10.22 -7.96
N TYR A 30 2.05 -9.08 -7.69
CA TYR A 30 1.39 -7.87 -7.24
C TYR A 30 1.93 -6.66 -8.00
N GLU A 31 1.08 -5.66 -8.19
CA GLU A 31 1.45 -4.33 -8.65
C GLU A 31 1.88 -3.51 -7.44
N TYR A 32 3.07 -2.92 -7.48
CA TYR A 32 3.54 -2.01 -6.44
C TYR A 32 3.26 -0.57 -6.85
N ARG A 33 2.56 0.18 -5.99
CA ARG A 33 2.31 1.61 -6.16
C ARG A 33 2.88 2.37 -4.97
N ASP A 34 3.86 3.23 -5.25
CA ASP A 34 4.39 4.17 -4.26
C ASP A 34 3.33 5.23 -3.92
N GLU A 35 3.01 5.34 -2.64
CA GLU A 35 2.13 6.36 -2.09
C GLU A 35 2.93 7.40 -1.29
N ASP A 36 2.61 8.67 -1.50
CA ASP A 36 3.13 9.77 -0.69
C ASP A 36 2.28 9.93 0.58
N LEU A 37 2.92 9.82 1.75
CA LEU A 37 2.23 9.97 3.04
C LEU A 37 1.83 11.43 3.33
N PHE A 38 2.53 12.41 2.73
CA PHE A 38 2.24 13.83 2.88
C PHE A 38 1.08 14.26 1.97
N ASN A 39 1.03 13.73 0.76
CA ASN A 39 -0.04 13.97 -0.21
C ASN A 39 -0.71 12.65 -0.61
N LYS A 40 -1.58 12.15 0.28
CA LYS A 40 -2.25 10.86 0.14
C LYS A 40 -3.08 10.81 -1.14
N GLY A 41 -2.88 9.77 -1.94
CA GLY A 41 -3.67 9.55 -3.15
C GLY A 41 -5.15 9.31 -2.83
N PRO A 42 -6.07 9.59 -3.79
CA PRO A 42 -7.49 9.34 -3.61
C PRO A 42 -7.80 7.88 -3.31
N LEU A 43 -7.03 6.95 -3.90
CA LEU A 43 -7.17 5.51 -3.71
C LEU A 43 -6.84 5.07 -2.27
N LEU A 44 -5.77 5.63 -1.68
CA LEU A 44 -5.41 5.35 -0.30
C LEU A 44 -6.49 5.83 0.69
N LEU A 45 -7.13 6.96 0.39
CA LEU A 45 -8.22 7.52 1.21
C LEU A 45 -9.53 6.74 1.10
N GLU A 46 -9.77 6.12 -0.06
CA GLU A 46 -10.93 5.25 -0.30
C GLU A 46 -10.75 3.90 0.41
N MET A 47 -9.59 3.27 0.25
CA MET A 47 -9.28 1.96 0.85
C MET A 47 -9.05 2.04 2.36
N ASN A 48 -8.49 3.14 2.85
CA ASN A 48 -8.18 3.33 4.27
C ASN A 48 -8.76 4.64 4.82
N PRO A 49 -10.09 4.70 5.02
CA PRO A 49 -10.77 5.95 5.36
C PRO A 49 -10.54 6.42 6.80
N ILE A 50 -9.97 5.57 7.65
CA ILE A 50 -9.70 5.89 9.06
C ILE A 50 -8.49 6.83 9.16
N HIS A 51 -7.49 6.64 8.31
CA HIS A 51 -6.24 7.40 8.34
C HIS A 51 -6.27 8.65 7.43
N LYS A 52 -7.43 9.30 7.28
CA LYS A 52 -7.63 10.47 6.39
C LYS A 52 -6.90 11.75 6.83
N LYS A 53 -6.52 11.90 8.10
CA LYS A 53 -5.97 13.17 8.63
C LYS A 53 -4.73 12.97 9.50
N SER A 54 -3.63 13.57 9.07
CA SER A 54 -2.67 14.25 9.95
C SER A 54 -2.69 15.73 9.56
N GLN A 55 -3.89 16.30 9.47
CA GLN A 55 -4.08 17.74 9.32
C GLN A 55 -4.47 18.22 10.72
N CYS A 56 -3.48 18.69 11.47
CA CYS A 56 -3.74 19.69 12.49
C CYS A 56 -4.30 20.95 11.82
#